data_AF-A0A387BTW0-F1
#
_entry.id   AF-A0A387BTW0-F1
#
_cell.length_a   1.000
_cell.length_b   1.000
_cell.length_c   1.000
_cell.angle_alpha   90.00
_cell.angle_beta   90.00
_cell.angle_gamma   90.00
#
_symmetry.space_group_name_H-M   'P 1'
#
loop_
_entity.id
_entity.type
_entity.pdbx_description
1 polymer ?
#
loop_
_entity_poly.entity_id
_entity_poly.type
_entity_poly.pdbx_seq_one_letter_code
_entity_poly.pdbx_strand_id
1 'polypeptide(L)'
;MTARRRAGAGGCLAAALVLVLAGCVPDSGGVPGRLERGLASADSNAQTASLALRELSAGRTTPQQAHTAIDDALTKLGEERAGLAGVEPATPAERRWRSGADDAIGELDAALKDARAAVAGGAGIRWSQARREVADASDALEHARRTIIRQGGEAE
;
A
#
# COMPACT_ATOMS: atom_id res chain seq x y z
N MET A 1 -23.72 -57.36 -36.89
CA MET A 1 -22.81 -56.23 -36.67
C MET A 1 -23.64 -54.96 -36.63
N THR A 2 -23.98 -54.49 -35.42
CA THR A 2 -25.05 -53.52 -35.16
C THR A 2 -24.58 -52.41 -34.20
N ALA A 3 -24.76 -51.16 -34.66
CA ALA A 3 -25.21 -49.94 -33.97
C ALA A 3 -24.46 -49.31 -32.76
N ARG A 4 -23.95 -48.08 -33.03
CA ARG A 4 -24.17 -46.77 -32.35
C ARG A 4 -24.28 -46.62 -30.81
N ARG A 5 -23.39 -45.73 -30.30
CA ARG A 5 -23.53 -44.60 -29.33
C ARG A 5 -24.61 -44.67 -28.23
N ARG A 6 -24.21 -44.48 -26.95
CA ARG A 6 -24.49 -43.29 -26.10
C ARG A 6 -24.03 -43.46 -24.63
N ALA A 7 -23.57 -42.33 -24.08
CA ALA A 7 -23.46 -41.84 -22.70
C ALA A 7 -23.86 -42.71 -21.48
N GLY A 8 -23.05 -42.57 -20.42
CA GLY A 8 -23.38 -42.81 -19.01
C GLY A 8 -22.12 -42.58 -18.17
N ALA A 9 -21.89 -41.40 -17.58
CA ALA A 9 -22.42 -40.96 -16.28
C ALA A 9 -21.83 -41.75 -15.10
N GLY A 10 -20.77 -41.19 -14.52
CA GLY A 10 -20.15 -41.57 -13.25
C GLY A 10 -18.90 -40.70 -13.11
N GLY A 11 -18.79 -39.73 -12.22
CA GLY A 11 -19.44 -39.53 -10.95
C GLY A 11 -18.32 -39.13 -10.01
N CYS A 12 -18.26 -37.86 -9.63
CA CYS A 12 -17.74 -37.40 -8.34
C CYS A 12 -18.01 -35.89 -8.25
N LEU A 13 -18.91 -35.56 -7.33
CA LEU A 13 -19.14 -34.20 -6.85
C LEU A 13 -17.81 -33.57 -6.42
N ALA A 14 -17.38 -32.53 -7.12
CA ALA A 14 -16.51 -31.51 -6.54
C ALA A 14 -17.37 -30.27 -6.28
N ALA A 15 -18.20 -30.37 -5.24
CA ALA A 15 -18.74 -29.20 -4.56
C ALA A 15 -17.59 -28.54 -3.80
N ALA A 16 -16.80 -27.70 -4.49
CA ALA A 16 -15.93 -26.76 -3.82
C ALA A 16 -16.74 -25.49 -3.56
N LEU A 17 -17.12 -25.30 -2.30
CA LEU A 17 -17.81 -24.13 -1.80
C LEU A 17 -17.13 -22.85 -2.29
N VAL A 18 -17.86 -22.03 -3.05
CA VAL A 18 -17.58 -20.61 -3.20
C VAL A 18 -18.10 -19.93 -1.93
N LEU A 19 -17.30 -20.00 -0.86
CA LEU A 19 -17.51 -19.19 0.34
C LEU A 19 -16.72 -17.89 0.20
N VAL A 20 -17.45 -16.86 -0.22
CA VAL A 20 -17.36 -15.45 0.20
C VAL A 20 -16.06 -15.03 0.90
N LEU A 21 -15.24 -14.25 0.19
CA LEU A 21 -14.25 -13.33 0.77
C LEU A 21 -14.37 -11.95 0.10
N ALA A 22 -15.60 -11.50 -0.13
CA ALA A 22 -15.90 -10.07 -0.08
C ALA A 22 -15.94 -9.69 1.40
N GLY A 23 -14.76 -9.57 2.00
CA GLY A 23 -14.59 -9.30 3.42
C GLY A 23 -15.08 -7.91 3.76
N CYS A 24 -16.35 -7.78 4.13
CA CYS A 24 -16.74 -6.85 5.18
C CYS A 24 -16.20 -7.41 6.50
N VAL A 25 -14.88 -7.34 6.69
CA VAL A 25 -14.32 -7.44 8.04
C VAL A 25 -14.84 -6.19 8.75
N PRO A 26 -15.61 -6.32 9.85
CA PRO A 26 -16.02 -5.13 10.60
C PRO A 26 -14.75 -4.36 10.97
N ASP A 27 -14.72 -3.06 10.65
CA ASP A 27 -13.66 -2.13 11.05
C ASP A 27 -13.62 -2.07 12.59
N SER A 28 -13.02 -3.05 13.25
CA SER A 28 -13.04 -3.25 14.69
C SER A 28 -12.15 -2.26 15.45
N GLY A 29 -11.81 -1.13 14.85
CA GLY A 29 -10.96 -0.10 15.45
C GLY A 29 -11.36 1.34 15.07
N GLY A 30 -12.57 1.55 14.51
CA GLY A 30 -13.08 2.88 14.19
C GLY A 30 -12.16 3.69 13.25
N VAL A 31 -12.13 5.01 13.45
CA VAL A 31 -11.23 5.92 12.71
C VAL A 31 -9.75 5.57 12.96
N PRO A 32 -9.27 5.36 14.21
CA PRO A 32 -7.86 4.99 14.47
C PRO A 32 -7.40 3.76 13.70
N GLY A 33 -8.16 2.67 13.73
CA GLY A 33 -7.81 1.41 13.08
C GLY A 33 -7.86 1.47 11.55
N ARG A 34 -8.65 2.38 10.97
CA ARG A 34 -8.59 2.67 9.53
C ARG A 34 -7.36 3.48 9.15
N LEU A 35 -7.05 4.52 9.90
CA LEU A 35 -5.85 5.33 9.68
C LEU A 35 -4.58 4.49 9.85
N GLU A 36 -4.50 3.65 10.88
CA GLU A 36 -3.36 2.75 11.10
C GLU A 36 -3.11 1.84 9.90
N ARG A 37 -4.17 1.17 9.39
CA ARG A 37 -4.04 0.26 8.26
C ARG A 37 -3.61 0.98 6.98
N GLY A 38 -4.18 2.16 6.71
CA GLY A 38 -3.77 2.98 5.57
C GLY A 38 -2.31 3.40 5.66
N LEU A 39 -1.85 3.82 6.84
CA LEU A 39 -0.43 4.17 7.07
C LEU A 39 0.50 2.97 6.94
N ALA A 40 0.12 1.79 7.45
CA ALA A 40 0.90 0.56 7.29
C ALA A 40 0.97 0.08 5.83
N SER A 41 -0.11 0.27 5.07
CA SER A 41 -0.15 -0.02 3.64
C SER A 41 0.75 0.95 2.86
N ALA A 42 0.67 2.24 3.16
CA ALA A 42 1.55 3.26 2.60
C ALA A 42 3.03 2.97 2.90
N ASP A 43 3.37 2.55 4.12
CA ASP A 43 4.73 2.16 4.49
C ASP A 43 5.21 0.94 3.68
N SER A 44 4.35 -0.06 3.48
CA SER A 44 4.66 -1.22 2.64
C SER A 44 4.96 -0.82 1.18
N ASN A 45 4.27 0.19 0.66
CA ASN A 45 4.55 0.76 -0.66
C ASN A 45 5.90 1.50 -0.67
N ALA A 46 6.22 2.26 0.37
CA ALA A 46 7.53 2.92 0.54
C ALA A 46 8.69 1.92 0.58
N GLN A 47 8.53 0.81 1.32
CA GLN A 47 9.52 -0.26 1.38
C GLN A 47 9.73 -0.93 0.02
N THR A 48 8.65 -1.15 -0.75
CA THR A 48 8.71 -1.70 -2.11
C THR A 48 9.52 -0.79 -3.05
N ALA A 49 9.24 0.52 -3.05
CA ALA A 49 9.99 1.49 -3.84
C ALA A 49 11.46 1.58 -3.39
N SER A 50 11.70 1.59 -2.07
CA SER A 50 13.06 1.61 -1.50
C SER A 50 13.90 0.41 -1.91
N LEU A 51 13.28 -0.78 -1.94
CA LEU A 51 13.92 -2.00 -2.45
C LEU A 51 14.27 -1.83 -3.93
N ALA A 52 13.34 -1.38 -4.77
CA ALA A 52 13.59 -1.15 -6.19
C ALA A 52 14.75 -0.16 -6.44
N LEU A 53 14.80 0.95 -5.70
CA LEU A 53 15.89 1.92 -5.76
C LEU A 53 17.23 1.32 -5.28
N ARG A 54 17.20 0.48 -4.24
CA ARG A 54 18.40 -0.22 -3.75
C ARG A 54 18.93 -1.20 -4.81
N GLU A 55 18.07 -2.03 -5.38
CA GLU A 55 18.44 -2.97 -6.45
C GLU A 55 18.99 -2.22 -7.67
N LEU A 56 18.41 -1.06 -8.00
CA LEU A 56 18.86 -0.22 -9.11
C LEU A 56 20.26 0.34 -8.84
N SER A 57 20.47 0.90 -7.64
CA SER A 57 21.79 1.42 -7.22
C SER A 57 22.88 0.34 -7.16
N ALA A 58 22.49 -0.92 -6.94
CA ALA A 58 23.39 -2.08 -6.94
C ALA A 58 23.60 -2.69 -8.33
N GLY A 59 22.97 -2.14 -9.38
CA GLY A 59 23.04 -2.70 -10.75
C GLY A 59 22.35 -4.05 -10.92
N ARG A 60 21.44 -4.43 -10.00
CA ARG A 60 20.73 -5.72 -10.02
C ARG A 60 19.38 -5.67 -10.72
N THR A 61 18.90 -4.47 -11.07
CA THR A 61 17.69 -4.25 -11.87
C THR A 61 17.91 -3.12 -12.86
N THR A 62 16.98 -2.95 -13.79
CA THR A 62 17.04 -1.88 -14.79
C THR A 62 16.27 -0.64 -14.33
N PRO A 63 16.58 0.57 -14.85
CA PRO A 63 15.80 1.78 -14.57
C PRO A 63 14.31 1.59 -14.90
N GLN A 64 13.99 0.87 -15.98
CA GLN A 64 12.60 0.62 -16.37
C GLN A 64 11.85 -0.20 -15.31
N GLN A 65 12.48 -1.25 -14.77
CA GLN A 65 11.87 -2.07 -13.72
C GLN A 65 11.67 -1.29 -12.42
N ALA A 66 12.66 -0.48 -12.03
CA ALA A 66 12.54 0.39 -10.86
C ALA A 66 11.43 1.44 -11.05
N HIS A 67 11.32 2.01 -12.25
CA HIS A 67 10.27 2.97 -12.58
C HIS A 67 8.88 2.35 -12.46
N THR A 68 8.66 1.13 -12.96
CA THR A 68 7.39 0.41 -12.77
C THR A 68 7.05 0.19 -11.30
N ALA A 69 8.03 -0.23 -10.49
CA ALA A 69 7.78 -0.43 -9.05
C ALA A 69 7.39 0.88 -8.33
N ILE A 70 7.98 2.01 -8.72
CA ILE A 70 7.64 3.33 -8.18
C ILE A 70 6.25 3.77 -8.65
N ASP A 71 5.90 3.53 -9.92
CA ASP A 71 4.56 3.84 -10.46
C ASP A 71 3.45 3.01 -9.77
N ASP A 72 3.73 1.73 -9.51
CA ASP A 72 2.82 0.86 -8.75
C ASP A 72 2.64 1.36 -7.31
N ALA A 73 3.74 1.79 -6.67
CA ALA A 73 3.69 2.37 -5.33
C ALA A 73 2.88 3.68 -5.29
N LEU A 74 3.06 4.56 -6.28
CA LEU A 74 2.28 5.80 -6.42
C LEU A 74 0.79 5.52 -6.65
N THR A 75 0.48 4.53 -7.49
CA THR A 75 -0.91 4.13 -7.78
C THR A 75 -1.60 3.66 -6.51
N LYS A 76 -0.98 2.71 -5.79
CA LYS A 76 -1.50 2.19 -4.52
C LYS A 76 -1.61 3.27 -3.46
N LEU A 77 -0.62 4.16 -3.35
CA LEU A 77 -0.68 5.28 -2.41
C LEU A 77 -1.86 6.23 -2.70
N GLY A 78 -2.18 6.45 -3.98
CA GLY A 78 -3.38 7.18 -4.39
C GLY A 78 -4.67 6.48 -3.96
N GLU A 79 -4.73 5.16 -4.07
CA GLU A 79 -5.86 4.34 -3.59
C GLU A 79 -6.02 4.43 -2.06
N GLU A 80 -4.91 4.32 -1.32
CA GLU A 80 -4.90 4.48 0.14
C GLU A 80 -5.38 5.87 0.55
N ARG A 81 -4.87 6.92 -0.09
CA ARG A 81 -5.30 8.30 0.20
C ARG A 81 -6.78 8.50 -0.07
N ALA A 82 -7.31 7.95 -1.16
CA ALA A 82 -8.75 7.99 -1.45
C ALA A 82 -9.55 7.24 -0.38
N GLY A 83 -9.08 6.09 0.09
CA GLY A 83 -9.68 5.35 1.20
C GLY A 83 -9.72 6.15 2.49
N LEU A 84 -8.62 6.81 2.85
CA LEU A 84 -8.54 7.67 4.03
C LEU A 84 -9.39 8.94 3.92
N ALA A 85 -9.55 9.48 2.72
CA ALA A 85 -10.41 10.64 2.48
C ALA A 85 -11.88 10.35 2.81
N GLY A 86 -12.31 9.09 2.71
CA GLY A 86 -13.64 8.62 3.12
C GLY A 86 -13.82 8.42 4.63
N VAL A 87 -12.76 8.56 5.44
CA VAL A 87 -12.82 8.37 6.89
C VAL A 87 -13.36 9.62 7.57
N GLU A 88 -14.61 9.61 7.99
CA GLU A 88 -15.23 10.75 8.68
C GLU A 88 -14.85 10.81 10.18
N PRO A 89 -14.12 11.85 10.64
CA PRO A 89 -13.71 11.98 12.04
C PRO A 89 -14.78 12.67 12.89
N ALA A 90 -15.22 12.02 13.97
CA ALA A 90 -16.22 12.55 14.89
C ALA A 90 -15.60 13.51 15.92
N THR A 91 -14.37 13.25 16.35
CA THR A 91 -13.71 14.00 17.44
C THR A 91 -12.60 14.94 16.94
N PRO A 92 -12.24 15.98 17.72
CA PRO A 92 -11.06 16.79 17.42
C PRO A 92 -9.74 15.99 17.35
N ALA A 93 -9.63 14.90 18.12
CA ALA A 93 -8.46 14.03 18.10
C ALA A 93 -8.36 13.28 16.76
N GLU A 94 -9.46 12.66 16.33
CA GLU A 94 -9.55 11.97 15.04
C GLU A 94 -9.27 12.90 13.86
N ARG A 95 -9.72 14.16 13.91
CA ARG A 95 -9.38 15.16 12.89
C ARG A 95 -7.87 15.41 12.81
N ARG A 96 -7.20 15.53 13.96
CA ARG A 96 -5.74 15.71 14.00
C ARG A 96 -5.01 14.47 13.49
N TRP A 97 -5.46 13.28 13.87
CA TRP A 97 -4.89 12.02 13.36
C TRP A 97 -5.06 11.89 11.86
N ARG A 98 -6.24 12.20 11.32
CA ARG A 98 -6.49 12.20 9.87
C ARG A 98 -5.59 13.20 9.15
N SER A 99 -5.44 14.42 9.69
CA SER A 99 -4.52 15.41 9.12
C SER A 99 -3.08 14.90 9.10
N GLY A 100 -2.57 14.41 10.23
CA GLY A 100 -1.20 13.90 10.32
C GLY A 100 -0.95 12.68 9.42
N ALA A 101 -1.98 11.84 9.21
CA ALA A 101 -1.89 10.75 8.26
C ALA A 101 -1.84 11.24 6.81
N ASP A 102 -2.65 12.23 6.44
CA ASP A 102 -2.67 12.81 5.09
C ASP A 102 -1.37 13.58 4.79
N ASP A 103 -0.81 14.25 5.79
CA ASP A 103 0.50 14.93 5.71
C ASP A 103 1.63 13.91 5.44
N ALA A 104 1.71 12.84 6.23
CA ALA A 104 2.73 11.81 6.08
C ALA A 104 2.61 11.04 4.73
N ILE A 105 1.39 10.77 4.28
CA ILE A 105 1.14 10.21 2.94
C ILE A 105 1.54 11.19 1.84
N GLY A 106 1.29 12.49 2.04
CA GLY A 106 1.72 13.55 1.13
C GLY A 106 3.24 13.62 0.99
N GLU A 107 3.97 13.48 2.10
CA GLU A 107 5.44 13.41 2.09
C GLU A 107 5.94 12.19 1.30
N LEU A 108 5.33 11.01 1.50
CA LEU A 108 5.69 9.82 0.71
C LEU A 108 5.37 10.00 -0.78
N ASP A 109 4.21 10.55 -1.14
CA ASP A 109 3.83 10.80 -2.53
C ASP A 109 4.83 11.75 -3.22
N ALA A 110 5.27 12.80 -2.54
CA ALA A 110 6.30 13.71 -3.03
C ALA A 110 7.64 12.98 -3.24
N ALA A 111 8.11 12.23 -2.24
CA ALA A 111 9.35 11.47 -2.33
C ALA A 111 9.33 10.43 -3.45
N LEU A 112 8.20 9.74 -3.66
CA LEU A 112 8.04 8.78 -4.75
C LEU A 112 8.01 9.45 -6.14
N LYS A 113 7.40 10.64 -6.27
CA LYS A 113 7.45 11.42 -7.52
C LYS A 113 8.87 11.87 -7.85
N ASP A 114 9.62 12.32 -6.85
CA ASP A 114 11.03 12.69 -7.02
C ASP A 114 11.89 11.47 -7.37
N ALA A 115 11.63 10.32 -6.73
CA ALA A 115 12.25 9.06 -7.10
C ALA A 115 11.97 8.65 -8.55
N ARG A 116 10.71 8.75 -8.99
CA ARG A 116 10.30 8.50 -10.37
C ARG A 116 11.07 9.37 -11.35
N ALA A 117 11.16 10.67 -11.07
CA ALA A 117 11.91 11.62 -11.89
C ALA A 117 13.41 11.30 -11.93
N ALA A 118 14.00 10.91 -10.79
CA ALA A 118 15.40 10.52 -10.70
C ALA A 118 15.73 9.26 -11.52
N VAL A 119 14.83 8.27 -11.52
CA VAL A 119 14.97 7.05 -12.32
C VAL A 119 14.82 7.35 -13.81
N ALA A 120 13.82 8.14 -14.21
CA ALA A 120 13.61 8.53 -15.61
C ALA A 120 14.78 9.35 -16.17
N GLY A 121 15.41 10.18 -15.34
CA GLY A 121 16.57 11.00 -15.72
C GLY A 121 17.92 10.26 -15.78
N GLY A 122 17.97 8.96 -15.42
CA GLY A 122 19.17 8.13 -15.53
C GLY A 122 20.37 8.53 -14.67
N ALA A 123 20.18 9.40 -13.67
CA ALA A 123 21.27 9.97 -12.89
C ALA A 123 21.55 9.14 -11.61
N GLY A 124 22.52 8.22 -11.67
CA GLY A 124 22.84 7.27 -10.58
C GLY A 124 23.01 7.86 -9.17
N ILE A 125 23.60 9.06 -9.03
CA ILE A 125 23.73 9.75 -7.74
C ILE A 125 22.36 10.13 -7.15
N ARG A 126 21.39 10.47 -8.01
CA ARG A 126 20.05 10.90 -7.58
C ARG A 126 19.22 9.74 -7.02
N TRP A 127 19.50 8.49 -7.40
CA TRP A 127 18.78 7.32 -6.87
C TRP A 127 19.06 7.10 -5.39
N SER A 128 20.31 7.35 -4.96
CA SER A 128 20.70 7.23 -3.55
C SER A 128 20.06 8.30 -2.68
N GLN A 129 19.85 9.49 -3.24
CA GLN A 129 19.11 10.58 -2.59
C GLN A 129 17.62 10.25 -2.51
N ALA A 130 17.00 9.88 -3.63
CA ALA A 130 15.60 9.46 -3.67
C ALA A 130 15.30 8.33 -2.66
N ARG A 131 16.22 7.38 -2.51
CA ARG A 131 16.08 6.31 -1.51
C ARG A 131 16.07 6.83 -0.06
N ARG A 132 16.84 7.88 0.25
CA ARG A 132 16.80 8.51 1.57
C ARG A 132 15.50 9.25 1.80
N GLU A 133 15.05 10.03 0.82
CA GLU A 133 13.78 10.77 0.90
C GLU A 133 12.59 9.83 1.11
N VAL A 134 12.56 8.68 0.42
CA VAL A 134 11.51 7.66 0.64
C VAL A 134 11.63 7.02 2.03
N ALA A 135 12.83 6.82 2.56
CA ALA A 135 13.04 6.29 3.91
C ALA A 135 12.60 7.30 4.99
N ASP A 136 12.93 8.58 4.82
CA ASP A 136 12.53 9.65 5.73
C ASP A 136 10.99 9.79 5.76
N ALA A 137 10.34 9.67 4.59
CA ALA A 137 8.87 9.66 4.50
C ALA A 137 8.24 8.41 5.14
N SER A 138 8.87 7.24 5.02
CA SER A 138 8.48 6.01 5.72
C SER A 138 8.57 6.18 7.24
N ASP A 139 9.62 6.83 7.74
CA ASP A 139 9.74 7.17 9.17
C ASP A 139 8.62 8.12 9.64
N ALA A 140 8.20 9.07 8.79
CA ALA A 140 7.07 9.97 9.07
C ALA A 140 5.74 9.20 9.16
N LEU A 141 5.49 8.24 8.27
CA LEU A 141 4.33 7.35 8.32
C LEU A 141 4.29 6.55 9.62
N GLU A 142 5.41 5.93 10.00
CA GLU A 142 5.51 5.15 11.23
C GLU A 142 5.40 6.04 12.48
N HIS A 143 5.87 7.29 12.43
CA HIS A 143 5.66 8.26 13.50
C HIS A 143 4.18 8.63 13.67
N ALA A 144 3.50 8.95 12.57
CA ALA A 144 2.06 9.23 12.57
C ALA A 144 1.27 8.02 13.11
N ARG A 145 1.59 6.82 12.61
CA ARG A 145 0.98 5.56 13.02
C ARG A 145 1.14 5.29 14.52
N ARG A 146 2.36 5.39 15.05
CA ARG A 146 2.62 5.21 16.50
C ARG A 146 1.88 6.22 17.35
N THR A 147 1.70 7.45 16.86
CA THR A 147 0.93 8.48 17.58
C THR A 147 -0.54 8.11 17.66
N ILE A 148 -1.13 7.60 16.57
CA ILE A 148 -2.51 7.13 16.52
C ILE A 148 -2.71 5.94 17.46
N ILE A 149 -1.83 4.94 17.41
CA ILE A 149 -1.94 3.75 18.28
C ILE A 149 -1.89 4.14 19.76
N ARG A 150 -0.91 4.99 20.13
CA ARG A 150 -0.72 5.42 21.51
C ARG A 150 -1.93 6.19 22.05
N GLN A 151 -2.44 7.14 21.27
CA GLN A 151 -3.52 8.02 21.72
C GLN A 151 -4.92 7.42 21.50
N GLY A 152 -5.05 6.48 20.56
CA GLY A 152 -6.29 5.74 20.30
C GLY A 152 -6.57 4.71 21.38
N GLY A 153 -5.55 4.01 21.88
CA GLY A 153 -5.69 3.06 22.98
C GLY A 153 -5.94 3.69 24.35
N GLU A 154 -5.74 5.00 24.50
CA GLU A 154 -6.10 5.76 25.72
C GLU A 154 -7.55 6.28 25.69
N ALA A 155 -8.24 6.19 24.56
CA ALA A 155 -9.58 6.74 24.33
C ALA A 155 -10.71 5.68 24.32
N GLU A 156 -10.36 4.39 24.33
CA GLU A 156 -11.28 3.24 24.50
C GLU A 156 -11.39 2.80 25.95
#